data_AF-X8CUU4-F1
#
_entry.id   AF-X8CUU4-F1
#
_cell.length_a   1.000
_cell.length_b   1.000
_cell.length_c   1.000
_cell.angle_alpha   90.00
_cell.angle_beta   90.00
_cell.angle_gamma   90.00
#
_symmetry.space_group_name_H-M   'P 1'
#
loop_
_entity.id
_entity.type
_entity.pdbx_description
1 polymer ?
#
loop_
_entity_poly.entity_id
_entity_poly.type
_entity_poly.pdbx_seq_one_letter_code
_entity_poly.pdbx_strand_id
1 'polypeptide(L)'
;MTTSLAVVTGDAGFGKTQLAATLSAPTQARPAGVLLYGRRVTQNDTLNDLARQMTIGGQPVTAFEELLAAVDAAATRARCRLPIVIDGLNEAEVVTIWIPLLRSLLVLLEKYPSVLVVCTVRQDFVEHAVPDEIDEILTLSGFEDIDEAIDRYFAHYKIDPGDAELPRELFNRPLSLKIYCGVANPDREQPVGIERLPESLTGMFDEYLRVAGHRIYDLNSNIHPLDVLQGLDALGEELWTTRARHVSQQRAHELFKDNSGWQNSLLAALEYEVVVLRQPGATGGMDVSLVYDLLAGHVIAASLLRKHGAAISELLSKDSTTTLFIGDVDERHPLAADIFDALAGLMPRVSGQQLWPVVQEPLRLPALRRAAGLEADYLDAATVDAIAESVDQLRGRRFDIFDRFFVTRAAPRHPLNARFLDRILSGRTVANRDLRWTEWLRANSRLLREDAGALRSGWQATPDRSDADQLRARWLMWTLTSTDRGLRDAASSALYWFGRHDIEKMFSLALEAIAINDPYVGERVLAAAYGVVTAKQLHDPAFGPPLATYLRGLGDAFIGSSATNPTFHALIRHYVSGTFEFARRFYQDAVPAGQPCR
;
A
#
# COMPACT_ATOMS: atom_id res chain seq x y z
N MET A 1 35.99 29.31 12.18
CA MET A 1 34.88 30.22 11.87
C MET A 1 33.61 29.58 12.38
N THR A 2 32.72 30.32 13.04
CA THR A 2 31.40 29.81 13.43
C THR A 2 30.47 29.89 12.23
N THR A 3 29.96 28.75 11.76
CA THR A 3 29.06 28.64 10.61
C THR A 3 27.85 29.56 10.77
N SER A 4 27.75 30.61 9.96
CA SER A 4 26.66 31.61 10.00
C SER A 4 25.49 31.24 9.11
N LEU A 5 25.72 30.43 8.08
CA LEU A 5 24.74 29.93 7.14
C LEU A 5 25.01 28.45 6.82
N ALA A 6 23.98 27.62 6.82
CA ALA A 6 24.04 26.23 6.38
C ALA A 6 22.90 25.92 5.39
N VAL A 7 23.13 24.98 4.49
CA VAL A 7 22.13 24.49 3.53
C VAL A 7 21.80 23.04 3.86
N VAL A 8 20.52 22.72 3.91
CA VAL A 8 20.03 21.34 4.02
C VAL A 8 19.47 20.91 2.67
N THR A 9 20.07 19.86 2.11
CA THR A 9 19.67 19.23 0.86
C THR A 9 18.99 17.89 1.10
N GLY A 10 18.22 17.42 0.12
CA GLY A 10 17.60 16.09 0.12
C GLY A 10 16.49 15.98 -0.92
N ASP A 11 16.02 14.77 -1.17
CA ASP A 11 15.00 14.49 -2.17
C ASP A 11 13.61 15.01 -1.79
N ALA A 12 12.70 15.03 -2.76
CA ALA A 12 11.30 15.38 -2.53
C ALA A 12 10.67 14.40 -1.51
N GLY A 13 9.93 14.94 -0.54
CA GLY A 13 9.25 14.13 0.48
C GLY A 13 10.09 13.65 1.66
N PHE A 14 11.40 13.99 1.73
CA PHE A 14 12.30 13.55 2.82
C PHE A 14 12.20 14.37 4.12
N GLY A 15 11.27 15.34 4.18
CA GLY A 15 10.97 16.07 5.43
C GLY A 15 11.69 17.41 5.63
N LYS A 16 12.26 18.03 4.59
CA LYS A 16 12.93 19.33 4.69
C LYS A 16 12.07 20.43 5.33
N THR A 17 10.81 20.58 4.90
CA THR A 17 9.86 21.54 5.49
C THR A 17 9.54 21.20 6.95
N GLN A 18 9.47 19.91 7.31
CA GLN A 18 9.26 19.49 8.70
C GLN A 18 10.48 19.83 9.56
N LEU A 19 11.70 19.64 9.03
CA LEU A 19 12.93 20.09 9.68
C LEU A 19 12.91 21.62 9.85
N ALA A 20 12.52 22.38 8.82
CA ALA A 20 12.45 23.83 8.88
C ALA A 20 11.48 24.35 9.97
N ALA A 21 10.30 23.74 10.08
CA ALA A 21 9.35 24.02 11.14
C ALA A 21 9.89 23.65 12.53
N THR A 22 10.57 22.50 12.64
CA THR A 22 11.14 22.02 13.91
C THR A 22 12.28 22.91 14.39
N LEU A 23 13.16 23.34 13.48
CA LEU A 23 14.27 24.24 13.78
C LEU A 23 13.77 25.63 14.18
N SER A 24 12.70 26.14 13.58
CA SER A 24 12.13 27.44 13.92
C SER A 24 11.23 27.43 15.17
N ALA A 25 10.70 26.28 15.58
CA ALA A 25 9.89 26.14 16.78
C ALA A 25 10.66 26.47 18.08
N PRO A 26 9.99 26.98 19.14
CA PRO A 26 10.62 27.19 20.45
C PRO A 26 10.88 25.85 21.16
N THR A 27 11.90 25.84 22.02
CA THR A 27 12.18 24.74 22.95
C THR A 27 12.25 25.27 24.39
N GLN A 28 12.41 24.39 25.38
CA GLN A 28 12.62 24.82 26.76
C GLN A 28 13.89 25.67 26.95
N ALA A 29 14.89 25.47 26.09
CA ALA A 29 16.21 26.11 26.19
C ALA A 29 16.41 27.28 25.20
N ARG A 30 15.50 27.48 24.25
CA ARG A 30 15.66 28.44 23.14
C ARG A 30 14.31 29.00 22.71
N PRO A 31 14.14 30.33 22.56
CA PRO A 31 12.91 30.89 22.00
C PRO A 31 12.74 30.51 20.52
N ALA A 32 11.56 30.79 19.97
CA ALA A 32 11.29 30.53 18.57
C ALA A 32 12.28 31.28 17.66
N GLY A 33 12.66 30.63 16.56
CA GLY A 33 13.35 31.26 15.45
C GLY A 33 12.36 31.91 14.48
N VAL A 34 12.85 32.19 13.28
CA VAL A 34 12.05 32.73 12.18
C VAL A 34 11.96 31.68 11.06
N LEU A 35 10.78 31.53 10.45
CA LEU A 35 10.57 30.69 9.28
C LEU A 35 10.07 31.54 8.12
N LEU A 36 10.85 31.59 7.05
CA LEU A 36 10.56 32.29 5.80
C LEU A 36 10.37 31.24 4.70
N TYR A 37 9.50 31.54 3.74
CA TYR A 37 9.21 30.62 2.65
C TYR A 37 9.78 31.13 1.33
N GLY A 38 10.59 30.30 0.67
CA GLY A 38 11.22 30.61 -0.62
C GLY A 38 10.21 30.73 -1.76
N ARG A 39 9.08 30.00 -1.70
CA ARG A 39 7.97 30.13 -2.67
C ARG A 39 7.42 31.54 -2.86
N ARG A 40 7.62 32.42 -1.87
CA ARG A 40 7.16 33.81 -1.92
C ARG A 40 8.10 34.73 -2.70
N VAL A 41 9.28 34.23 -3.12
CA VAL A 41 10.29 34.99 -3.86
C VAL A 41 10.01 34.91 -5.35
N THR A 42 9.87 36.09 -5.96
CA THR A 42 9.71 36.34 -7.39
C THR A 42 11.01 36.84 -8.01
N GLN A 43 11.10 36.87 -9.35
CA GLN A 43 12.33 37.25 -10.07
C GLN A 43 12.89 38.63 -9.69
N ASN A 44 12.04 39.55 -9.23
CA ASN A 44 12.42 40.93 -8.93
C ASN A 44 12.59 41.22 -7.43
N ASP A 45 12.46 40.20 -6.58
CA ASP A 45 12.52 40.38 -5.14
C ASP A 45 13.94 40.50 -4.61
N THR A 46 14.06 41.23 -3.52
CA THR A 46 15.28 41.39 -2.73
C THR A 46 15.16 40.68 -1.38
N LEU A 47 16.24 40.65 -0.60
CA LEU A 47 16.17 40.19 0.80
C LEU A 47 15.14 41.00 1.60
N ASN A 48 14.91 42.29 1.27
CA ASN A 48 13.93 43.11 1.97
C ASN A 48 12.49 42.66 1.70
N ASP A 49 12.20 42.22 0.48
CA ASP A 49 10.88 41.65 0.13
C ASP A 49 10.65 40.33 0.85
N LEU A 50 11.71 39.52 1.01
CA LEU A 50 11.67 38.31 1.85
C LEU A 50 11.39 38.64 3.32
N ALA A 51 11.98 39.72 3.86
CA ALA A 51 11.78 40.14 5.25
C ALA A 51 10.32 40.54 5.55
N ARG A 52 9.60 41.10 4.57
CA ARG A 52 8.19 41.54 4.72
C ARG A 52 7.22 40.41 5.05
N GLN A 53 7.65 39.15 4.92
CA GLN A 53 6.88 38.01 5.43
C GLN A 53 6.70 38.06 6.96
N MET A 54 7.54 38.80 7.67
CA MET A 54 7.51 38.96 9.12
C MET A 54 6.99 40.34 9.52
N THR A 55 6.39 40.39 10.72
CA THR A 55 6.00 41.65 11.36
C THR A 55 6.66 41.78 12.72
N ILE A 56 7.09 42.99 13.06
CA ILE A 56 7.60 43.35 14.39
C ILE A 56 6.70 44.47 14.91
N GLY A 57 6.04 44.24 16.05
CA GLY A 57 5.07 45.22 16.59
C GLY A 57 3.89 45.49 15.66
N GLY A 58 3.48 44.49 14.85
CA GLY A 58 2.39 44.60 13.88
C GLY A 58 2.74 45.35 12.59
N GLN A 59 3.99 45.79 12.41
CA GLN A 59 4.47 46.42 11.18
C GLN A 59 5.33 45.44 10.37
N PRO A 60 5.14 45.34 9.05
CA PRO A 60 6.02 44.53 8.20
C PRO A 60 7.47 44.99 8.31
N VAL A 61 8.40 44.03 8.36
CA VAL A 61 9.82 44.35 8.37
C VAL A 61 10.21 44.88 6.99
N THR A 62 10.82 46.06 6.95
CA THR A 62 11.11 46.77 5.70
C THR A 62 12.51 46.51 5.16
N ALA A 63 13.45 46.13 6.03
CA ALA A 63 14.80 45.72 5.65
C ALA A 63 15.20 44.38 6.30
N PHE A 64 15.87 43.51 5.54
CA PHE A 64 16.32 42.22 6.09
C PHE A 64 17.33 42.38 7.23
N GLU A 65 18.14 43.43 7.21
CA GLU A 65 19.06 43.77 8.29
C GLU A 65 18.33 44.11 9.61
N GLU A 66 17.10 44.66 9.55
CA GLU A 66 16.26 44.88 10.75
C GLU A 66 15.81 43.53 11.35
N LEU A 67 15.46 42.56 10.50
CA LEU A 67 15.12 41.21 10.95
C LEU A 67 16.32 40.55 11.62
N LEU A 68 17.51 40.63 11.01
CA LEU A 68 18.75 40.10 11.58
C LEU A 68 19.05 40.74 12.94
N ALA A 69 18.98 42.07 13.04
CA ALA A 69 19.22 42.78 14.30
C ALA A 69 18.22 42.36 15.40
N ALA A 70 16.94 42.18 15.06
CA ALA A 70 15.93 41.74 16.00
C ALA A 70 16.20 40.32 16.51
N VAL A 71 16.53 39.39 15.61
CA VAL A 71 16.83 37.99 15.95
C VAL A 71 18.14 37.89 16.76
N ASP A 72 19.18 38.63 16.38
CA ASP A 72 20.46 38.65 17.10
C ASP A 72 20.29 39.20 18.54
N ALA A 73 19.50 40.25 18.72
CA ALA A 73 19.18 40.78 20.04
C ALA A 73 18.38 39.78 20.91
N ALA A 74 17.46 39.03 20.31
CA ALA A 74 16.73 37.96 20.99
C ALA A 74 17.64 36.79 21.38
N ALA A 75 18.51 36.38 20.45
CA ALA A 75 19.49 35.31 20.61
C ALA A 75 20.48 35.62 21.74
N THR A 76 21.04 36.83 21.73
CA THR A 76 21.97 37.31 22.76
C THR A 76 21.32 37.32 24.15
N ARG A 77 20.06 37.79 24.25
CA ARG A 77 19.30 37.80 25.51
C ARG A 77 19.05 36.38 26.04
N ALA A 78 18.76 35.45 25.14
CA ALA A 78 18.56 34.04 25.45
C ALA A 78 19.87 33.25 25.65
N ARG A 79 21.03 33.86 25.38
CA ARG A 79 22.37 33.24 25.44
C ARG A 79 22.47 31.97 24.59
N CYS A 80 21.86 31.99 23.42
CA CYS A 80 21.87 30.90 22.45
C CYS A 80 21.93 31.46 21.03
N ARG A 81 22.17 30.61 20.03
CA ARG A 81 21.95 31.00 18.63
C ARG A 81 20.49 30.81 18.24
N LEU A 82 19.95 31.73 17.44
CA LEU A 82 18.60 31.60 16.89
C LEU A 82 18.62 31.38 15.37
N PRO A 83 17.80 30.44 14.86
CA PRO A 83 17.73 30.20 13.45
C PRO A 83 16.78 31.17 12.74
N ILE A 84 17.18 31.66 11.58
CA ILE A 84 16.29 32.11 10.52
C ILE A 84 16.32 31.02 9.46
N VAL A 85 15.20 30.33 9.28
CA VAL A 85 15.09 29.25 8.31
C VAL A 85 14.41 29.77 7.05
N ILE A 86 15.03 29.57 5.88
CA ILE A 86 14.45 29.84 4.57
C ILE A 86 14.12 28.50 3.94
N ASP A 87 12.85 28.11 3.97
CA ASP A 87 12.39 26.82 3.47
C ASP A 87 12.09 26.89 1.97
N GLY A 88 12.62 25.92 1.21
CA GLY A 88 12.28 25.69 -0.20
C GLY A 88 12.87 26.71 -1.16
N LEU A 89 14.20 26.83 -1.23
CA LEU A 89 14.86 27.72 -2.20
C LEU A 89 14.45 27.38 -3.65
N ASN A 90 14.31 26.08 -3.95
CA ASN A 90 13.88 25.58 -5.26
C ASN A 90 12.42 25.93 -5.61
N GLU A 91 11.62 26.47 -4.68
CA GLU A 91 10.22 26.83 -4.90
C GLU A 91 10.03 28.31 -5.32
N ALA A 92 11.12 29.09 -5.37
CA ALA A 92 11.09 30.45 -5.91
C ALA A 92 10.72 30.45 -7.40
N GLU A 93 10.17 31.56 -7.92
CA GLU A 93 9.80 31.70 -9.33
C GLU A 93 10.99 31.38 -10.24
N VAL A 94 12.15 31.98 -9.92
CA VAL A 94 13.42 31.78 -10.60
C VAL A 94 14.47 31.37 -9.58
N VAL A 95 14.91 30.11 -9.61
CA VAL A 95 15.79 29.55 -8.56
C VAL A 95 17.16 30.25 -8.49
N THR A 96 17.69 30.70 -9.63
CA THR A 96 19.00 31.39 -9.70
C THR A 96 19.02 32.76 -9.02
N ILE A 97 17.87 33.31 -8.60
CA ILE A 97 17.82 34.54 -7.81
C ILE A 97 18.52 34.38 -6.46
N TRP A 98 18.59 33.17 -5.92
CA TRP A 98 19.20 32.92 -4.62
C TRP A 98 20.70 33.16 -4.59
N ILE A 99 21.42 32.98 -5.70
CA ILE A 99 22.87 33.20 -5.75
C ILE A 99 23.26 34.62 -5.30
N PRO A 100 22.77 35.70 -5.93
CA PRO A 100 23.08 37.06 -5.48
C PRO A 100 22.49 37.40 -4.10
N LEU A 101 21.31 36.86 -3.75
CA LEU A 101 20.68 37.11 -2.44
C LEU A 101 21.48 36.49 -1.29
N LEU A 102 21.92 35.23 -1.44
CA LEU A 102 22.71 34.53 -0.43
C LEU A 102 24.11 35.12 -0.30
N ARG A 103 24.75 35.55 -1.38
CA ARG A 103 26.02 36.32 -1.33
C ARG A 103 25.87 37.60 -0.52
N SER A 104 24.79 38.35 -0.76
CA SER A 104 24.50 39.58 0.00
C SER A 104 24.24 39.26 1.48
N LEU A 105 23.55 38.15 1.75
CA LEU A 105 23.24 37.71 3.11
C LEU A 105 24.49 37.28 3.89
N LEU A 106 25.46 36.60 3.25
CA LEU A 106 26.73 36.24 3.90
C LEU A 106 27.46 37.46 4.46
N VAL A 107 27.50 38.56 3.71
CA VAL A 107 28.12 39.83 4.16
C VAL A 107 27.36 40.44 5.34
N LEU A 108 26.02 40.42 5.31
CA LEU A 108 25.21 40.94 6.42
C LEU A 108 25.43 40.11 7.71
N LEU A 109 25.52 38.78 7.59
CA LEU A 109 25.66 37.88 8.72
C LEU A 109 26.96 38.06 9.52
N GLU A 110 28.01 38.65 8.93
CA GLU A 110 29.24 38.98 9.66
C GLU A 110 28.99 39.89 10.87
N LYS A 111 27.95 40.73 10.82
CA LYS A 111 27.58 41.64 11.90
C LYS A 111 26.68 41.01 12.98
N TYR A 112 26.14 39.81 12.75
CA TYR A 112 25.09 39.18 13.58
C TYR A 112 25.46 37.74 13.97
N PRO A 113 26.51 37.54 14.80
CA PRO A 113 27.08 36.22 15.08
C PRO A 113 26.15 35.28 15.87
N SER A 114 25.09 35.81 16.51
CA SER A 114 24.13 34.99 17.26
C SER A 114 23.01 34.43 16.36
N VAL A 115 22.98 34.82 15.08
CA VAL A 115 22.03 34.30 14.09
C VAL A 115 22.64 33.11 13.34
N LEU A 116 21.83 32.09 13.08
CA LEU A 116 22.14 31.03 12.13
C LEU A 116 21.10 31.08 11.01
N VAL A 117 21.53 31.22 9.76
CA VAL A 117 20.62 31.02 8.62
C VAL A 117 20.66 29.56 8.21
N VAL A 118 19.50 28.95 8.03
CA VAL A 118 19.38 27.60 7.47
C VAL A 118 18.51 27.66 6.25
N CYS A 119 19.03 27.27 5.09
CA CYS A 119 18.25 27.18 3.86
C CYS A 119 17.92 25.72 3.57
N THR A 120 16.73 25.44 3.05
CA THR A 120 16.43 24.10 2.52
C THR A 120 16.30 24.14 1.00
N VAL A 121 16.88 23.17 0.31
CA VAL A 121 16.86 23.06 -1.16
C VAL A 121 16.78 21.59 -1.55
N ARG A 122 16.22 21.28 -2.73
CA ARG A 122 16.36 19.95 -3.33
C ARG A 122 17.77 19.76 -3.92
N GLN A 123 18.24 18.52 -3.93
CA GLN A 123 19.61 18.19 -4.36
C GLN A 123 19.92 18.67 -5.78
N ASP A 124 18.99 18.46 -6.73
CA ASP A 124 19.13 18.87 -8.13
C ASP A 124 19.28 20.40 -8.34
N PHE A 125 18.97 21.19 -7.31
CA PHE A 125 18.97 22.65 -7.36
C PHE A 125 20.13 23.29 -6.62
N VAL A 126 20.99 22.51 -5.95
CA VAL A 126 22.11 23.05 -5.16
C VAL A 126 22.98 23.96 -6.03
N GLU A 127 23.43 23.48 -7.19
CA GLU A 127 24.28 24.26 -8.12
C GLU A 127 23.58 25.51 -8.69
N HIS A 128 22.25 25.55 -8.65
CA HIS A 128 21.45 26.65 -9.21
C HIS A 128 21.03 27.68 -8.15
N ALA A 129 20.94 27.27 -6.89
CA ALA A 129 20.42 28.10 -5.80
C ALA A 129 21.51 28.55 -4.82
N VAL A 130 22.57 27.76 -4.66
CA VAL A 130 23.58 27.92 -3.60
C VAL A 130 24.88 28.43 -4.22
N PRO A 131 25.39 29.61 -3.81
CA PRO A 131 26.69 30.09 -4.25
C PRO A 131 27.85 29.20 -3.72
N ASP A 132 28.92 29.07 -4.50
CA ASP A 132 30.11 28.25 -4.19
C ASP A 132 30.79 28.62 -2.86
N GLU A 133 30.56 29.83 -2.35
CA GLU A 133 31.08 30.30 -1.07
C GLU A 133 30.45 29.62 0.17
N ILE A 134 29.41 28.79 -0.01
CA ILE A 134 28.74 28.07 1.08
C ILE A 134 29.11 26.59 1.05
N ASP A 135 30.08 26.21 1.90
CA ASP A 135 30.56 24.83 2.00
C ASP A 135 29.72 23.95 2.94
N GLU A 136 28.90 24.56 3.79
CA GLU A 136 28.16 23.87 4.86
C GLU A 136 26.84 23.31 4.34
N ILE A 137 26.93 22.22 3.58
CA ILE A 137 25.80 21.51 2.96
C ILE A 137 25.58 20.18 3.68
N LEU A 138 24.41 20.03 4.29
CA LEU A 138 23.98 18.84 5.04
C LEU A 138 22.92 18.07 4.25
N THR A 139 23.03 16.74 4.18
CA THR A 139 22.05 15.90 3.49
C THR A 139 21.06 15.29 4.47
N LEU A 140 19.76 15.43 4.18
CA LEU A 140 18.67 14.80 4.90
C LEU A 140 18.24 13.52 4.16
N SER A 141 18.30 12.37 4.84
CA SER A 141 18.16 11.03 4.24
C SER A 141 16.81 10.33 4.48
N GLY A 142 15.81 11.02 5.05
CA GLY A 142 14.51 10.43 5.39
C GLY A 142 14.47 9.81 6.79
N PHE A 143 13.76 8.68 6.95
CA PHE A 143 13.65 7.99 8.25
C PHE A 143 14.93 7.19 8.56
N GLU A 144 15.42 7.27 9.80
CA GLU A 144 16.51 6.41 10.28
C GLU A 144 16.02 4.99 10.59
N ASP A 145 14.84 4.87 11.22
CA ASP A 145 14.16 3.60 11.50
C ASP A 145 12.76 3.60 10.88
N ILE A 146 12.59 2.81 9.82
CA ILE A 146 11.33 2.73 9.07
C ILE A 146 10.25 2.00 9.87
N ASP A 147 10.62 1.04 10.71
CA ASP A 147 9.67 0.24 11.49
C ASP A 147 9.08 1.08 12.62
N GLU A 148 9.92 1.83 13.33
CA GLU A 148 9.43 2.80 14.32
C GLU A 148 8.53 3.86 13.66
N ALA A 149 8.89 4.33 12.46
CA ALA A 149 8.06 5.29 11.74
C ALA A 149 6.68 4.70 11.38
N ILE A 150 6.64 3.49 10.82
CA ILE A 150 5.39 2.79 10.50
C ILE A 150 4.53 2.64 11.76
N ASP A 151 5.10 2.13 12.85
CA ASP A 151 4.38 1.92 14.10
C ASP A 151 3.79 3.21 14.64
N ARG A 152 4.57 4.30 14.64
CA ARG A 152 4.10 5.61 15.09
C ARG A 152 3.01 6.19 14.21
N TYR A 153 3.13 6.05 12.90
CA TYR A 153 2.10 6.49 11.96
C TYR A 153 0.83 5.65 12.11
N PHE A 154 0.93 4.34 12.20
CA PHE A 154 -0.21 3.45 12.37
C PHE A 154 -0.92 3.70 13.70
N ALA A 155 -0.17 3.89 14.80
CA ALA A 155 -0.73 4.31 16.07
C ALA A 155 -1.43 5.67 15.97
N HIS A 156 -0.80 6.64 15.30
CA HIS A 156 -1.39 7.98 15.12
C HIS A 156 -2.68 7.97 14.30
N TYR A 157 -2.73 7.13 13.26
CA TYR A 157 -3.89 6.97 12.39
C TYR A 157 -4.84 5.85 12.84
N LYS A 158 -4.62 5.22 14.00
CA LYS A 158 -5.42 4.08 14.51
C LYS A 158 -5.59 2.95 13.47
N ILE A 159 -4.48 2.48 12.92
CA ILE A 159 -4.43 1.37 11.96
C ILE A 159 -3.85 0.16 12.68
N ASP A 160 -4.55 -0.97 12.63
CA ASP A 160 -4.05 -2.27 13.06
C ASP A 160 -3.75 -3.14 11.82
N PRO A 161 -2.47 -3.31 11.45
CA PRO A 161 -2.13 -4.09 10.26
C PRO A 161 -2.31 -5.60 10.46
N GLY A 162 -2.46 -6.11 11.70
CA GLY A 162 -2.42 -7.54 11.96
C GLY A 162 -1.19 -8.21 11.32
N ASP A 163 -1.42 -9.24 10.52
CA ASP A 163 -0.37 -9.99 9.80
C ASP A 163 -0.19 -9.50 8.34
N ALA A 164 -0.56 -8.25 8.02
CA ALA A 164 -0.43 -7.68 6.68
C ALA A 164 1.03 -7.60 6.20
N GLU A 165 1.26 -7.94 4.93
CA GLU A 165 2.51 -7.57 4.26
C GLU A 165 2.45 -6.11 3.83
N LEU A 166 3.38 -5.30 4.33
CA LEU A 166 3.40 -3.85 4.11
C LEU A 166 4.37 -3.47 2.97
N PRO A 167 4.02 -2.48 2.12
CA PRO A 167 4.90 -2.00 1.04
C PRO A 167 6.03 -1.12 1.59
N ARG A 168 6.99 -1.74 2.29
CA ARG A 168 8.10 -1.05 2.99
C ARG A 168 8.93 -0.14 2.08
N GLU A 169 9.16 -0.55 0.83
CA GLU A 169 9.88 0.28 -0.15
C GLU A 169 9.19 1.63 -0.40
N LEU A 170 7.84 1.65 -0.36
CA LEU A 170 7.05 2.88 -0.48
C LEU A 170 7.18 3.75 0.77
N PHE A 171 7.23 3.14 1.96
CA PHE A 171 7.23 3.82 3.25
C PHE A 171 8.55 4.49 3.63
N ASN A 172 9.64 4.18 2.92
CA ASN A 172 10.93 4.82 3.15
C ASN A 172 10.88 6.35 2.91
N ARG A 173 9.87 6.81 2.16
CA ARG A 173 9.60 8.23 1.95
C ARG A 173 8.51 8.70 2.94
N PRO A 174 8.80 9.65 3.85
CA PRO A 174 7.85 10.15 4.84
C PRO A 174 6.50 10.59 4.28
N LEU A 175 6.51 11.26 3.12
CA LEU A 175 5.27 11.70 2.45
C LEU A 175 4.39 10.50 2.05
N SER A 176 4.98 9.44 1.50
CA SER A 176 4.24 8.26 1.08
C SER A 176 3.57 7.55 2.25
N LEU A 177 4.29 7.37 3.37
CA LEU A 177 3.74 6.77 4.58
C LEU A 177 2.57 7.61 5.15
N LYS A 178 2.73 8.95 5.17
CA LYS A 178 1.68 9.87 5.62
C LYS A 178 0.42 9.76 4.76
N ILE A 179 0.56 9.77 3.43
CA ILE A 179 -0.58 9.66 2.52
C ILE A 179 -1.25 8.30 2.70
N TYR A 180 -0.47 7.21 2.77
CA TYR A 180 -0.99 5.85 2.92
C TYR A 180 -1.86 5.72 4.16
N CYS A 181 -1.38 6.21 5.31
CA CYS A 181 -2.14 6.19 6.55
C CYS A 181 -3.36 7.11 6.52
N GLY A 182 -3.24 8.28 5.88
CA GLY A 182 -4.35 9.23 5.73
C GLY A 182 -5.50 8.70 4.90
N VAL A 183 -5.23 7.83 3.95
CA VAL A 183 -6.26 7.21 3.11
C VAL A 183 -6.90 6.03 3.83
N ALA A 184 -6.10 5.22 4.54
CA ALA A 184 -6.60 4.09 5.31
C ALA A 184 -7.57 4.53 6.42
N ASN A 185 -7.25 5.62 7.13
CA ASN A 185 -8.07 6.14 8.23
C ASN A 185 -7.98 7.67 8.40
N PRO A 186 -8.67 8.45 7.55
CA PRO A 186 -8.54 9.92 7.52
C PRO A 186 -8.97 10.60 8.83
N ASP A 187 -10.13 10.21 9.35
CA ASP A 187 -10.76 10.85 10.52
C ASP A 187 -10.23 10.32 11.86
N ARG A 188 -9.64 9.11 11.85
CA ARG A 188 -9.02 8.47 13.01
C ARG A 188 -9.98 8.35 14.18
N GLU A 189 -11.28 8.19 13.93
CA GLU A 189 -12.29 8.06 14.97
C GLU A 189 -12.21 6.68 15.63
N GLN A 190 -12.21 5.62 14.81
CA GLN A 190 -12.15 4.22 15.23
C GLN A 190 -10.92 3.50 14.65
N PRO A 191 -10.40 2.46 15.32
CA PRO A 191 -9.38 1.60 14.73
C PRO A 191 -9.89 0.86 13.47
N VAL A 192 -9.03 0.71 12.47
CA VAL A 192 -9.31 -0.03 11.21
C VAL A 192 -8.28 -1.15 10.98
N GLY A 193 -8.68 -2.24 10.33
CA GLY A 193 -7.82 -3.38 10.02
C GLY A 193 -7.23 -3.37 8.60
N ILE A 194 -6.55 -4.47 8.23
CA ILE A 194 -5.93 -4.68 6.91
C ILE A 194 -6.90 -4.48 5.73
N GLU A 195 -8.20 -4.74 5.92
CA GLU A 195 -9.22 -4.61 4.89
C GLU A 195 -9.44 -3.17 4.41
N ARG A 196 -8.95 -2.18 5.16
CA ARG A 196 -8.99 -0.75 4.81
C ARG A 196 -7.66 -0.24 4.27
N LEU A 197 -6.60 -1.04 4.33
CA LEU A 197 -5.31 -0.66 3.77
C LEU A 197 -5.42 -0.56 2.25
N PRO A 198 -5.02 0.56 1.62
CA PRO A 198 -5.01 0.67 0.17
C PRO A 198 -4.06 -0.38 -0.41
N GLU A 199 -4.62 -1.41 -1.04
CA GLU A 199 -3.82 -2.40 -1.80
C GLU A 199 -3.53 -1.87 -3.20
N SER A 200 -4.45 -1.07 -3.75
CA SER A 200 -4.21 -0.24 -4.92
C SER A 200 -3.85 1.19 -4.51
N LEU A 201 -2.72 1.68 -5.01
CA LEU A 201 -2.30 3.08 -4.82
C LEU A 201 -3.25 4.09 -5.46
N THR A 202 -4.15 3.64 -6.34
CA THR A 202 -5.13 4.47 -7.02
C THR A 202 -6.06 5.21 -6.06
N GLY A 203 -6.69 4.48 -5.12
CA GLY A 203 -7.57 5.11 -4.12
C GLY A 203 -6.82 6.09 -3.21
N MET A 204 -5.53 5.81 -2.98
CA MET A 204 -4.64 6.66 -2.22
C MET A 204 -4.33 7.98 -2.94
N PHE A 205 -4.09 7.94 -4.25
CA PHE A 205 -3.79 9.14 -5.04
C PHE A 205 -5.02 10.03 -5.26
N ASP A 206 -6.21 9.47 -5.45
CA ASP A 206 -7.43 10.28 -5.58
C ASP A 206 -7.67 11.13 -4.32
N GLU A 207 -7.57 10.51 -3.16
CA GLU A 207 -7.74 11.21 -1.88
C GLU A 207 -6.58 12.19 -1.62
N TYR A 208 -5.35 11.82 -1.94
CA TYR A 208 -4.20 12.73 -1.87
C TYR A 208 -4.42 14.00 -2.69
N LEU A 209 -4.79 13.86 -3.96
CA LEU A 209 -5.02 14.98 -4.87
C LEU A 209 -6.22 15.82 -4.43
N ARG A 210 -7.27 15.19 -3.91
CA ARG A 210 -8.42 15.90 -3.33
C ARG A 210 -8.02 16.76 -2.13
N VAL A 211 -7.26 16.19 -1.19
CA VAL A 211 -6.77 16.91 0.00
C VAL A 211 -5.81 18.03 -0.40
N ALA A 212 -4.90 17.78 -1.34
CA ALA A 212 -4.01 18.81 -1.88
C ALA A 212 -4.82 19.96 -2.51
N GLY A 213 -5.83 19.66 -3.31
CA GLY A 213 -6.70 20.67 -3.91
C GLY A 213 -7.43 21.54 -2.89
N HIS A 214 -7.94 20.95 -1.79
CA HIS A 214 -8.55 21.73 -0.70
C HIS A 214 -7.53 22.61 0.04
N ARG A 215 -6.33 22.09 0.34
CA ARG A 215 -5.28 22.90 0.98
C ARG A 215 -4.80 24.06 0.12
N ILE A 216 -4.67 23.82 -1.19
CA ILE A 216 -4.35 24.88 -2.17
C ILE A 216 -5.41 25.99 -2.07
N TYR A 217 -6.69 25.62 -2.03
CA TYR A 217 -7.78 26.58 -1.90
C TYR A 217 -7.77 27.33 -0.57
N ASP A 218 -7.51 26.63 0.55
CA ASP A 218 -7.42 27.25 1.88
C ASP A 218 -6.26 28.25 1.98
N LEU A 219 -5.14 27.98 1.29
CA LEU A 219 -3.97 28.85 1.25
C LEU A 219 -4.10 29.99 0.23
N ASN A 220 -4.78 29.73 -0.89
CA ASN A 220 -5.04 30.71 -1.94
C ASN A 220 -6.43 30.46 -2.55
N SER A 221 -7.41 31.23 -2.09
CA SER A 221 -8.81 31.11 -2.53
C SER A 221 -9.03 31.45 -4.02
N ASN A 222 -8.02 31.96 -4.73
CA ASN A 222 -8.08 32.18 -6.17
C ASN A 222 -7.90 30.90 -6.99
N ILE A 223 -7.36 29.83 -6.39
CA ILE A 223 -7.14 28.55 -7.04
C ILE A 223 -8.17 27.57 -6.48
N HIS A 224 -9.25 27.35 -7.22
CA HIS A 224 -10.33 26.46 -6.79
C HIS A 224 -9.94 24.99 -6.98
N PRO A 225 -10.47 24.03 -6.20
CA PRO A 225 -10.18 22.60 -6.41
C PRO A 225 -10.54 22.10 -7.82
N LEU A 226 -11.44 22.78 -8.52
CA LEU A 226 -11.76 22.49 -9.92
C LEU A 226 -10.62 22.88 -10.87
N ASP A 227 -9.92 23.98 -10.59
CA ASP A 227 -8.76 24.41 -11.39
C ASP A 227 -7.61 23.41 -11.24
N VAL A 228 -7.40 22.89 -10.03
CA VAL A 228 -6.46 21.81 -9.75
C VAL A 228 -6.80 20.56 -10.57
N LEU A 229 -8.05 20.12 -10.54
CA LEU A 229 -8.50 18.95 -11.31
C LEU A 229 -8.31 19.16 -12.82
N GLN A 230 -8.73 20.31 -13.35
CA GLN A 230 -8.59 20.63 -14.78
C GLN A 230 -7.13 20.74 -15.22
N GLY A 231 -6.27 21.34 -14.39
CA GLY A 231 -4.84 21.46 -14.66
C GLY A 231 -4.17 20.08 -14.70
N LEU A 232 -4.47 19.22 -13.73
CA LEU A 232 -3.96 17.84 -13.71
C LEU A 232 -4.50 17.00 -14.87
N ASP A 233 -5.75 17.21 -15.28
CA ASP A 233 -6.30 16.57 -16.48
C ASP A 233 -5.55 17.00 -17.74
N ALA A 234 -5.35 18.31 -17.92
CA ALA A 234 -4.62 18.85 -19.06
C ALA A 234 -3.17 18.31 -19.09
N LEU A 235 -2.50 18.23 -17.94
CA LEU A 235 -1.17 17.65 -17.83
C LEU A 235 -1.16 16.15 -18.16
N GLY A 236 -2.09 15.37 -17.60
CA GLY A 236 -2.17 13.93 -17.88
C GLY A 236 -2.44 13.63 -19.36
N GLU A 237 -3.32 14.39 -20.00
CA GLU A 237 -3.59 14.28 -21.43
C GLU A 237 -2.37 14.64 -22.30
N GLU A 238 -1.64 15.70 -21.93
CA GLU A 238 -0.42 16.10 -22.64
C GLU A 238 0.65 15.01 -22.53
N LEU A 239 0.90 14.48 -21.32
CA LEU A 239 1.89 13.44 -21.08
C LEU A 239 1.57 12.16 -21.87
N TRP A 240 0.30 11.75 -21.89
CA TRP A 240 -0.15 10.62 -22.70
C TRP A 240 0.10 10.84 -24.20
N THR A 241 -0.29 12.01 -24.71
CA THR A 241 -0.23 12.31 -26.15
C THR A 241 1.20 12.43 -26.65
N THR A 242 2.06 13.08 -25.86
CA THR A 242 3.47 13.29 -26.17
C THR A 242 4.36 12.10 -25.81
N ARG A 243 3.82 11.11 -25.08
CA ARG A 243 4.55 9.94 -24.55
C ARG A 243 5.74 10.36 -23.68
N ALA A 244 5.54 11.38 -22.86
CA ALA A 244 6.60 11.99 -22.07
C ALA A 244 6.44 11.69 -20.57
N ARG A 245 7.53 11.89 -19.81
CA ARG A 245 7.52 11.87 -18.33
C ARG A 245 7.34 13.26 -17.72
N HIS A 246 7.57 14.31 -18.52
CA HIS A 246 7.60 15.69 -18.11
C HIS A 246 7.17 16.59 -19.28
N VAL A 247 6.84 17.83 -18.96
CA VAL A 247 6.63 18.92 -19.92
C VAL A 247 7.55 20.08 -19.56
N SER A 248 7.86 20.97 -20.50
CA SER A 248 8.59 22.20 -20.14
C SER A 248 7.76 23.07 -19.18
N GLN A 249 8.39 23.87 -18.33
CA GLN A 249 7.71 24.80 -17.43
C GLN A 249 6.80 25.77 -18.19
N GLN A 250 7.21 26.24 -19.37
CA GLN A 250 6.36 27.06 -20.23
C GLN A 250 5.07 26.31 -20.60
N ARG A 251 5.18 25.05 -21.02
CA ARG A 251 4.02 24.23 -21.37
C ARG A 251 3.14 23.96 -20.15
N ALA A 252 3.72 23.74 -18.97
CA ALA A 252 2.96 23.60 -17.72
C ALA A 252 2.15 24.86 -17.41
N HIS A 253 2.72 26.06 -17.54
CA HIS A 253 1.99 27.31 -17.34
C HIS A 253 0.81 27.46 -18.31
N GLU A 254 0.97 27.06 -19.58
CA GLU A 254 -0.12 27.06 -20.57
C GLU A 254 -1.25 26.09 -20.17
N LEU A 255 -0.89 24.86 -19.79
CA LEU A 255 -1.86 23.82 -19.38
C LEU A 255 -2.62 24.22 -18.11
N PHE A 256 -1.92 24.85 -17.16
CA PHE A 256 -2.49 25.31 -15.90
C PHE A 256 -3.17 26.67 -15.99
N LYS A 257 -3.09 27.34 -17.14
CA LYS A 257 -3.66 28.68 -17.39
C LYS A 257 -3.14 29.75 -16.42
N ASP A 258 -1.86 29.66 -16.09
CA ASP A 258 -1.18 30.59 -15.18
C ASP A 258 -0.97 31.96 -15.83
N ASN A 259 -2.01 32.79 -15.79
CA ASN A 259 -2.01 34.14 -16.36
C ASN A 259 -1.77 35.23 -15.30
N SER A 260 -1.87 34.86 -14.03
CA SER A 260 -1.58 35.71 -12.88
C SER A 260 -0.23 35.32 -12.29
N GLY A 261 0.64 36.30 -11.99
CA GLY A 261 2.02 36.09 -11.56
C GLY A 261 2.21 35.06 -10.43
N TRP A 262 3.46 34.63 -10.20
CA TRP A 262 3.86 33.43 -9.44
C TRP A 262 3.04 33.09 -8.16
N GLN A 263 2.65 34.07 -7.36
CA GLN A 263 1.88 33.83 -6.13
C GLN A 263 0.47 33.25 -6.36
N ASN A 264 -0.08 33.44 -7.56
CA ASN A 264 -1.38 32.90 -7.98
C ASN A 264 -1.24 31.77 -9.02
N SER A 265 -0.02 31.26 -9.23
CA SER A 265 0.23 30.16 -10.16
C SER A 265 -0.22 28.84 -9.56
N LEU A 266 -0.98 28.07 -10.34
CA LEU A 266 -1.31 26.69 -10.03
C LEU A 266 -0.07 25.80 -10.06
N LEU A 267 0.91 26.06 -10.95
CA LEU A 267 2.21 25.35 -10.90
C LEU A 267 2.88 25.51 -9.54
N ALA A 268 2.99 26.75 -9.05
CA ALA A 268 3.62 27.05 -7.76
C ALA A 268 2.87 26.39 -6.60
N ALA A 269 1.53 26.41 -6.64
CA ALA A 269 0.69 25.78 -5.62
C ALA A 269 0.82 24.24 -5.60
N LEU A 270 0.84 23.60 -6.78
CA LEU A 270 1.02 22.16 -6.92
C LEU A 270 2.44 21.71 -6.52
N GLU A 271 3.46 22.52 -6.79
CA GLU A 271 4.84 22.24 -6.35
C GLU A 271 4.93 22.29 -4.82
N TYR A 272 4.28 23.29 -4.20
CA TYR A 272 4.23 23.45 -2.75
C TYR A 272 3.50 22.29 -2.05
N GLU A 273 2.37 21.84 -2.58
CA GLU A 273 1.68 20.64 -2.07
C GLU A 273 2.36 19.33 -2.53
N VAL A 274 3.54 19.39 -3.15
CA VAL A 274 4.35 18.23 -3.55
C VAL A 274 3.60 17.29 -4.51
N VAL A 275 2.72 17.84 -5.35
CA VAL A 275 2.03 17.11 -6.42
C VAL A 275 2.92 17.04 -7.66
N VAL A 276 3.53 18.17 -8.02
CA VAL A 276 4.50 18.28 -9.11
C VAL A 276 5.88 18.64 -8.58
N LEU A 277 6.88 18.41 -9.42
CA LEU A 277 8.25 18.87 -9.19
C LEU A 277 8.76 19.59 -10.42
N ARG A 278 9.53 20.66 -10.19
CA ARG A 278 10.40 21.25 -11.20
C ARG A 278 11.78 20.62 -11.14
N GLN A 279 12.42 20.43 -12.29
CA GLN A 279 13.79 19.94 -12.45
C GLN A 279 14.51 20.71 -13.56
N PRO A 280 15.83 20.90 -13.47
CA PRO A 280 16.60 21.45 -14.60
C PRO A 280 16.45 20.58 -15.85
N GLY A 281 16.04 21.18 -16.96
CA GLY A 281 15.82 20.48 -18.22
C GLY A 281 17.11 20.23 -19.00
N ALA A 282 17.17 19.15 -19.77
CA ALA A 282 18.38 18.74 -20.50
C ALA A 282 18.84 19.76 -21.55
N THR A 283 17.93 20.54 -22.11
CA THR A 283 18.19 21.59 -23.11
C THR A 283 18.28 22.99 -22.49
N GLY A 284 18.34 23.08 -21.16
CA GLY A 284 18.19 24.32 -20.40
C GLY A 284 16.73 24.67 -20.12
N GLY A 285 16.51 25.53 -19.11
CA GLY A 285 15.20 25.81 -18.56
C GLY A 285 14.77 24.78 -17.49
N MET A 286 13.49 24.74 -17.19
CA MET A 286 12.91 23.87 -16.18
C MET A 286 11.88 22.94 -16.82
N ASP A 287 11.91 21.68 -16.44
CA ASP A 287 10.88 20.68 -16.75
C ASP A 287 10.00 20.44 -15.53
N VAL A 288 8.73 20.12 -15.78
CA VAL A 288 7.69 19.84 -14.78
C VAL A 288 7.23 18.41 -14.95
N SER A 289 7.25 17.64 -13.87
CA SER A 289 6.71 16.28 -13.80
C SER A 289 5.92 16.05 -12.51
N LEU A 290 5.16 14.96 -12.44
CA LEU A 290 4.55 14.54 -11.19
C LEU A 290 5.65 13.98 -10.27
N VAL A 291 5.43 14.11 -8.96
CA VAL A 291 6.50 13.84 -7.99
C VAL A 291 7.04 12.39 -8.01
N TYR A 292 6.26 11.43 -8.49
CA TYR A 292 6.71 10.06 -8.74
C TYR A 292 5.89 9.40 -9.86
N ASP A 293 6.51 8.45 -10.57
CA ASP A 293 5.95 7.77 -11.75
C ASP A 293 4.57 7.14 -11.50
N LEU A 294 4.32 6.59 -10.30
CA LEU A 294 3.02 6.02 -9.93
C LEU A 294 1.89 7.06 -9.88
N LEU A 295 2.16 8.28 -9.39
CA LEU A 295 1.19 9.39 -9.43
C LEU A 295 1.02 9.90 -10.85
N ALA A 296 2.09 9.94 -11.64
CA ALA A 296 2.02 10.29 -13.05
C ALA A 296 1.09 9.32 -13.80
N GLY A 297 1.27 8.00 -13.60
CA GLY A 297 0.40 6.97 -14.16
C GLY A 297 -1.06 7.13 -13.75
N HIS A 298 -1.30 7.45 -12.47
CA HIS A 298 -2.64 7.75 -11.94
C HIS A 298 -3.28 8.98 -12.58
N VAL A 299 -2.58 10.11 -12.64
CA VAL A 299 -3.07 11.35 -13.23
C VAL A 299 -3.40 11.16 -14.71
N ILE A 300 -2.53 10.46 -15.46
CA ILE A 300 -2.76 10.13 -16.87
C ILE A 300 -3.98 9.21 -17.02
N ALA A 301 -4.07 8.12 -16.26
CA ALA A 301 -5.19 7.18 -16.35
C ALA A 301 -6.52 7.86 -15.98
N ALA A 302 -6.52 8.71 -14.94
CA ALA A 302 -7.70 9.45 -14.51
C ALA A 302 -8.15 10.49 -15.54
N SER A 303 -7.20 11.19 -16.19
CA SER A 303 -7.53 12.15 -17.24
C SER A 303 -8.12 11.46 -18.47
N LEU A 304 -7.57 10.31 -18.89
CA LEU A 304 -8.11 9.50 -19.97
C LEU A 304 -9.54 9.04 -19.67
N LEU A 305 -9.80 8.57 -18.45
CA LEU A 305 -11.14 8.14 -18.04
C LEU A 305 -12.15 9.28 -18.03
N ARG A 306 -11.77 10.48 -17.55
CA ARG A 306 -12.64 11.66 -17.59
C ARG A 306 -12.91 12.14 -19.01
N LYS A 307 -11.87 12.18 -19.86
CA LYS A 307 -11.97 12.62 -21.26
C LYS A 307 -12.84 11.70 -22.10
N HIS A 308 -12.62 10.39 -21.99
CA HIS A 308 -13.28 9.41 -22.86
C HIS A 308 -14.56 8.83 -22.25
N GLY A 309 -14.72 8.86 -20.92
CA GLY A 309 -15.88 8.30 -20.23
C GLY A 309 -16.12 6.85 -20.65
N ALA A 310 -17.35 6.55 -21.07
CA ALA A 310 -17.73 5.21 -21.55
C ALA A 310 -16.97 4.78 -22.83
N ALA A 311 -16.47 5.72 -23.64
CA ALA A 311 -15.71 5.44 -24.85
C ALA A 311 -14.23 5.11 -24.59
N ILE A 312 -13.79 5.05 -23.32
CA ILE A 312 -12.41 4.65 -22.98
C ILE A 312 -12.06 3.27 -23.58
N SER A 313 -13.03 2.38 -23.66
CA SER A 313 -12.84 1.05 -24.20
C SER A 313 -12.46 1.06 -25.67
N GLU A 314 -12.93 2.04 -26.46
CA GLU A 314 -12.53 2.22 -27.85
C GLU A 314 -11.09 2.70 -28.00
N LEU A 315 -10.58 3.48 -27.03
CA LEU A 315 -9.18 3.89 -27.01
C LEU A 315 -8.29 2.67 -26.70
N LEU A 316 -8.61 1.99 -25.59
CA LEU A 316 -7.80 0.90 -25.05
C LEU A 316 -7.80 -0.37 -25.91
N SER A 317 -8.80 -0.54 -26.78
CA SER A 317 -8.88 -1.66 -27.72
C SER A 317 -8.12 -1.44 -29.03
N LYS A 318 -7.37 -0.34 -29.21
CA LYS A 318 -6.62 -0.06 -30.44
C LYS A 318 -5.20 -0.65 -30.38
N ASP A 319 -4.74 -1.18 -31.51
CA ASP A 319 -3.35 -1.68 -31.67
C ASP A 319 -2.32 -0.60 -31.31
N SER A 320 -2.57 0.65 -31.70
CA SER A 320 -1.71 1.77 -31.35
C SER A 320 -1.59 1.99 -29.83
N THR A 321 -2.65 1.73 -29.07
CA THR A 321 -2.64 1.82 -27.61
C THR A 321 -1.95 0.61 -26.99
N THR A 322 -2.12 -0.58 -27.58
CA THR A 322 -1.32 -1.76 -27.21
C THR A 322 0.18 -1.47 -27.36
N THR A 323 0.61 -0.87 -28.48
CA THR A 323 2.01 -0.47 -28.70
C THR A 323 2.52 0.51 -27.63
N LEU A 324 1.68 1.43 -27.14
CA LEU A 324 2.08 2.33 -26.04
C LEU A 324 2.42 1.58 -24.75
N PHE A 325 1.89 0.38 -24.52
CA PHE A 325 2.17 -0.40 -23.31
C PHE A 325 3.31 -1.41 -23.48
N ILE A 326 3.41 -2.06 -24.64
CA ILE A 326 4.32 -3.21 -24.86
C ILE A 326 5.23 -3.10 -26.08
N GLY A 327 5.17 -1.99 -26.83
CA GLY A 327 6.03 -1.76 -27.98
C GLY A 327 7.51 -1.63 -27.60
N ASP A 328 8.33 -1.41 -28.62
CA ASP A 328 9.76 -1.13 -28.44
C ASP A 328 9.98 0.19 -27.69
N VAL A 329 11.19 0.41 -27.17
CA VAL A 329 11.52 1.56 -26.29
C VAL A 329 11.11 2.91 -26.90
N ASP A 330 11.23 3.07 -28.22
CA ASP A 330 10.91 4.32 -28.92
C ASP A 330 9.40 4.51 -29.17
N GLU A 331 8.61 3.44 -29.08
CA GLU A 331 7.16 3.49 -29.31
C GLU A 331 6.36 3.46 -28.00
N ARG A 332 6.89 2.75 -27.00
CA ARG A 332 6.28 2.53 -25.69
C ARG A 332 6.27 3.82 -24.87
N HIS A 333 5.18 4.04 -24.16
CA HIS A 333 5.11 5.12 -23.19
C HIS A 333 6.12 4.86 -22.06
N PRO A 334 6.94 5.85 -21.67
CA PRO A 334 7.93 5.70 -20.61
C PRO A 334 7.36 5.38 -19.22
N LEU A 335 6.03 5.51 -19.05
CA LEU A 335 5.24 5.28 -17.83
C LEU A 335 4.20 4.18 -18.06
N ALA A 336 4.40 3.34 -19.07
CA ALA A 336 3.43 2.32 -19.47
C ALA A 336 2.98 1.42 -18.33
N ALA A 337 3.90 1.02 -17.44
CA ALA A 337 3.54 0.16 -16.31
C ALA A 337 2.65 0.90 -15.33
N ASP A 338 3.02 2.13 -14.95
CA ASP A 338 2.31 2.97 -14.00
C ASP A 338 0.89 3.32 -14.50
N ILE A 339 0.77 3.69 -15.78
CA ILE A 339 -0.52 4.00 -16.41
C ILE A 339 -1.40 2.75 -16.46
N PHE A 340 -0.83 1.60 -16.81
CA PHE A 340 -1.59 0.36 -16.94
C PHE A 340 -2.04 -0.19 -15.58
N ASP A 341 -1.19 -0.08 -14.55
CA ASP A 341 -1.54 -0.37 -13.16
C ASP A 341 -2.68 0.54 -12.68
N ALA A 342 -2.57 1.85 -12.95
CA ALA A 342 -3.59 2.82 -12.58
C ALA A 342 -4.92 2.61 -13.32
N LEU A 343 -4.92 2.29 -14.62
CA LEU A 343 -6.13 1.96 -15.38
C LEU A 343 -6.83 0.72 -14.80
N ALA A 344 -6.07 -0.32 -14.44
CA ALA A 344 -6.62 -1.52 -13.82
C ALA A 344 -7.29 -1.23 -12.47
N GLY A 345 -6.74 -0.27 -11.70
CA GLY A 345 -7.33 0.21 -10.45
C GLY A 345 -8.54 1.13 -10.63
N LEU A 346 -8.45 2.10 -11.55
CA LEU A 346 -9.44 3.17 -11.71
C LEU A 346 -10.69 2.73 -12.46
N MET A 347 -10.57 1.92 -13.51
CA MET A 347 -11.73 1.58 -14.35
C MET A 347 -12.87 0.94 -13.54
N PRO A 348 -12.62 -0.06 -12.66
CA PRO A 348 -13.68 -0.64 -11.84
C PRO A 348 -14.32 0.35 -10.87
N ARG A 349 -13.56 1.35 -10.41
CA ARG A 349 -14.02 2.39 -9.46
C ARG A 349 -14.87 3.46 -10.12
N VAL A 350 -14.49 3.87 -11.33
CA VAL A 350 -15.11 4.99 -12.05
C VAL A 350 -16.29 4.54 -12.89
N SER A 351 -16.16 3.43 -13.61
CA SER A 351 -17.17 2.96 -14.58
C SER A 351 -17.72 1.57 -14.29
N GLY A 352 -17.18 0.87 -13.30
CA GLY A 352 -17.51 -0.54 -13.03
C GLY A 352 -16.95 -1.52 -14.07
N GLN A 353 -16.28 -1.03 -15.13
CA GLN A 353 -15.69 -1.88 -16.16
C GLN A 353 -14.28 -2.33 -15.74
N GLN A 354 -13.92 -3.55 -16.10
CA GLN A 354 -12.59 -4.09 -15.87
C GLN A 354 -11.68 -3.77 -17.06
N LEU A 355 -10.36 -3.69 -16.82
CA LEU A 355 -9.38 -3.45 -17.89
C LEU A 355 -9.17 -4.69 -18.78
N TRP A 356 -9.13 -5.87 -18.19
CA TRP A 356 -8.77 -7.12 -18.90
C TRP A 356 -9.68 -7.51 -20.07
N PRO A 357 -11.01 -7.29 -20.07
CA PRO A 357 -11.84 -7.61 -21.22
C PRO A 357 -11.71 -6.58 -22.34
N VAL A 358 -11.24 -5.36 -22.02
CA VAL A 358 -11.18 -4.21 -22.92
C VAL A 358 -9.90 -4.20 -23.76
N VAL A 359 -8.77 -4.55 -23.15
CA VAL A 359 -7.47 -4.58 -23.85
C VAL A 359 -7.34 -5.79 -24.78
N GLN A 360 -6.50 -5.65 -25.80
CA GLN A 360 -6.18 -6.73 -26.73
C GLN A 360 -5.10 -7.67 -26.18
N GLU A 361 -4.90 -8.82 -26.82
CA GLU A 361 -3.71 -9.64 -26.56
C GLU A 361 -2.44 -8.93 -27.01
N PRO A 362 -1.29 -9.11 -26.32
CA PRO A 362 -1.05 -9.97 -25.16
C PRO A 362 -1.31 -9.30 -23.80
N LEU A 363 -2.06 -8.18 -23.74
CA LEU A 363 -2.29 -7.41 -22.51
C LEU A 363 -3.39 -7.96 -21.61
N ARG A 364 -4.24 -8.87 -22.10
CA ARG A 364 -5.38 -9.41 -21.34
C ARG A 364 -4.93 -10.10 -20.04
N LEU A 365 -3.96 -11.01 -20.13
CA LEU A 365 -3.45 -11.73 -18.96
C LEU A 365 -2.72 -10.81 -17.97
N PRO A 366 -1.83 -9.88 -18.40
CA PRO A 366 -1.30 -8.82 -17.53
C PRO A 366 -2.36 -7.95 -16.84
N ALA A 367 -3.46 -7.60 -17.51
CA ALA A 367 -4.56 -6.85 -16.91
C ALA A 367 -5.33 -7.70 -15.89
N LEU A 368 -5.62 -8.96 -16.22
CA LEU A 368 -6.30 -9.89 -15.32
C LEU A 368 -5.50 -10.13 -14.03
N ARG A 369 -4.17 -10.19 -14.14
CA ARG A 369 -3.27 -10.29 -12.98
C ARG A 369 -3.39 -9.09 -12.03
N ARG A 370 -3.57 -7.88 -12.56
CA ARG A 370 -3.79 -6.67 -11.76
C ARG A 370 -5.17 -6.63 -11.16
N ALA A 371 -6.17 -7.09 -11.91
CA ALA A 371 -7.53 -7.21 -11.42
C ALA A 371 -7.59 -8.13 -10.18
N ALA A 372 -6.81 -9.20 -10.15
CA ALA A 372 -6.72 -10.06 -8.96
C ALA A 372 -6.23 -9.32 -7.69
N GLY A 373 -5.51 -8.21 -7.84
CA GLY A 373 -5.05 -7.31 -6.78
C GLY A 373 -6.07 -6.29 -6.29
N LEU A 374 -7.27 -6.26 -6.88
CA LEU A 374 -8.33 -5.35 -6.47
C LEU A 374 -9.00 -5.81 -5.16
N GLU A 375 -9.57 -4.85 -4.47
CA GLU A 375 -10.42 -5.03 -3.29
C GLU A 375 -11.75 -5.70 -3.68
N ALA A 376 -12.40 -6.30 -2.70
CA ALA A 376 -13.60 -7.12 -2.89
C ALA A 376 -14.71 -6.40 -3.66
N ASP A 377 -14.94 -5.12 -3.37
CA ASP A 377 -16.02 -4.31 -3.94
C ASP A 377 -15.80 -3.99 -5.44
N TYR A 378 -14.57 -4.17 -5.93
CA TYR A 378 -14.17 -3.84 -7.30
C TYR A 378 -13.87 -5.09 -8.15
N LEU A 379 -14.18 -6.28 -7.64
CA LEU A 379 -14.06 -7.55 -8.36
C LEU A 379 -15.44 -8.08 -8.74
N ASP A 380 -15.75 -8.04 -10.04
CA ASP A 380 -16.97 -8.65 -10.56
C ASP A 380 -16.84 -10.17 -10.73
N ALA A 381 -17.99 -10.84 -10.83
CA ALA A 381 -18.04 -12.30 -10.94
C ALA A 381 -17.35 -12.83 -12.22
N ALA A 382 -17.47 -12.11 -13.35
CA ALA A 382 -16.85 -12.51 -14.60
C ALA A 382 -15.32 -12.51 -14.51
N THR A 383 -14.75 -11.56 -13.77
CA THR A 383 -13.32 -11.45 -13.51
C THR A 383 -12.85 -12.54 -12.57
N VAL A 384 -13.61 -12.85 -11.52
CA VAL A 384 -13.32 -13.94 -10.60
C VAL A 384 -13.28 -15.29 -11.35
N ASP A 385 -14.21 -15.52 -12.27
CA ASP A 385 -14.21 -16.74 -13.09
C ASP A 385 -13.06 -16.75 -14.12
N ALA A 386 -12.76 -15.62 -14.77
CA ALA A 386 -11.61 -15.49 -15.66
C ALA A 386 -10.27 -15.76 -14.92
N ILE A 387 -10.13 -15.30 -13.68
CA ILE A 387 -8.98 -15.63 -12.82
C ILE A 387 -8.92 -17.14 -12.59
N ALA A 388 -10.04 -17.78 -12.25
CA ALA A 388 -10.09 -19.21 -11.99
C ALA A 388 -9.66 -20.05 -13.21
N GLU A 389 -10.11 -19.65 -14.40
CA GLU A 389 -9.74 -20.28 -15.68
C GLU A 389 -8.25 -20.07 -16.02
N SER A 390 -7.67 -18.94 -15.62
CA SER A 390 -6.31 -18.51 -15.98
C SER A 390 -5.26 -18.76 -14.90
N VAL A 391 -5.59 -19.42 -13.78
CA VAL A 391 -4.69 -19.65 -12.62
C VAL A 391 -3.31 -20.19 -13.01
N ASP A 392 -3.25 -21.06 -14.02
CA ASP A 392 -1.98 -21.67 -14.44
C ASP A 392 -1.08 -20.73 -15.23
N GLN A 393 -1.70 -19.74 -15.88
CA GLN A 393 -1.03 -18.72 -16.69
C GLN A 393 -0.65 -17.49 -15.86
N LEU A 394 -1.40 -17.22 -14.78
CA LEU A 394 -1.17 -16.10 -13.85
C LEU A 394 0.05 -16.35 -12.92
N ARG A 395 1.20 -16.60 -13.54
CA ARG A 395 2.50 -16.74 -12.88
C ARG A 395 3.49 -15.71 -13.42
N GLY A 396 4.28 -15.11 -12.55
CA GLY A 396 5.34 -14.16 -12.90
C GLY A 396 6.69 -14.59 -12.35
N ARG A 397 7.78 -13.99 -12.84
CA ARG A 397 9.15 -14.28 -12.35
C ARG A 397 9.34 -13.99 -10.86
N ARG A 398 8.58 -13.04 -10.30
CA ARG A 398 8.70 -12.58 -8.91
C ARG A 398 7.43 -12.74 -8.08
N PHE A 399 6.31 -13.15 -8.69
CA PHE A 399 5.02 -13.22 -8.00
C PHE A 399 4.11 -14.20 -8.75
N ASP A 400 3.50 -15.11 -8.01
CA ASP A 400 2.51 -16.08 -8.45
C ASP A 400 1.12 -15.66 -7.91
N ILE A 401 0.05 -16.01 -8.62
CA ILE A 401 -1.32 -15.69 -8.17
C ILE A 401 -1.65 -16.28 -6.79
N PHE A 402 -1.01 -17.39 -6.41
CA PHE A 402 -1.17 -17.97 -5.08
C PHE A 402 -0.69 -17.06 -3.95
N ASP A 403 0.27 -16.16 -4.22
CA ASP A 403 0.69 -15.14 -3.26
C ASP A 403 -0.48 -14.21 -2.93
N ARG A 404 -1.28 -13.84 -3.94
CA ARG A 404 -2.52 -13.06 -3.75
C ARG A 404 -3.57 -13.82 -2.96
N PHE A 405 -3.76 -15.10 -3.26
CA PHE A 405 -4.73 -15.92 -2.53
C PHE A 405 -4.31 -16.11 -1.08
N PHE A 406 -3.01 -16.17 -0.79
CA PHE A 406 -2.51 -16.20 0.58
C PHE A 406 -2.90 -14.93 1.34
N VAL A 407 -2.65 -13.74 0.78
CA VAL A 407 -3.01 -12.45 1.41
C VAL A 407 -4.51 -12.39 1.71
N THR A 408 -5.36 -12.77 0.76
CA THR A 408 -6.83 -12.66 0.88
C THR A 408 -7.50 -13.88 1.51
N ARG A 409 -6.73 -14.92 1.91
CA ARG A 409 -7.24 -16.25 2.30
C ARG A 409 -8.30 -16.19 3.39
N ALA A 410 -8.12 -15.28 4.35
CA ALA A 410 -8.92 -15.17 5.56
C ALA A 410 -10.01 -14.08 5.49
N ALA A 411 -10.13 -13.35 4.37
CA ALA A 411 -11.07 -12.24 4.23
C ALA A 411 -12.48 -12.75 3.85
N PRO A 412 -13.49 -12.72 4.75
CA PRO A 412 -14.78 -13.37 4.50
C PRO A 412 -15.57 -12.79 3.33
N ARG A 413 -15.39 -11.49 3.07
CA ARG A 413 -16.07 -10.77 1.99
C ARG A 413 -15.29 -10.76 0.68
N HIS A 414 -14.02 -11.17 0.68
CA HIS A 414 -13.20 -11.13 -0.53
C HIS A 414 -13.51 -12.34 -1.44
N PRO A 415 -13.79 -12.14 -2.75
CA PRO A 415 -14.16 -13.25 -3.62
C PRO A 415 -13.02 -14.22 -3.91
N LEU A 416 -11.76 -13.82 -3.71
CA LEU A 416 -10.57 -14.67 -3.89
C LEU A 416 -10.05 -15.33 -2.60
N ASN A 417 -10.92 -15.52 -1.60
CA ASN A 417 -10.54 -16.14 -0.31
C ASN A 417 -10.35 -17.67 -0.38
N ALA A 418 -10.17 -18.33 0.77
CA ALA A 418 -9.92 -19.78 0.82
C ALA A 418 -11.04 -20.65 0.20
N ARG A 419 -12.28 -20.18 0.08
CA ARG A 419 -13.35 -20.91 -0.64
C ARG A 419 -13.14 -20.87 -2.15
N PHE A 420 -12.60 -19.78 -2.66
CA PHE A 420 -12.24 -19.68 -4.07
C PHE A 420 -11.07 -20.59 -4.43
N LEU A 421 -10.04 -20.65 -3.57
CA LEU A 421 -8.96 -21.63 -3.72
C LEU A 421 -9.51 -23.07 -3.73
N ASP A 422 -10.39 -23.39 -2.79
CA ASP A 422 -11.04 -24.70 -2.68
C ASP A 422 -11.81 -25.08 -3.94
N ARG A 423 -12.58 -24.15 -4.52
CA ARG A 423 -13.25 -24.31 -5.82
C ARG A 423 -12.26 -24.65 -6.93
N ILE A 424 -11.13 -23.95 -7.01
CA ILE A 424 -10.11 -24.15 -8.05
C ILE A 424 -9.40 -25.51 -7.89
N LEU A 425 -9.03 -25.87 -6.66
CA LEU A 425 -8.20 -27.05 -6.40
C LEU A 425 -9.00 -28.36 -6.38
N SER A 426 -10.28 -28.31 -5.99
CA SER A 426 -11.15 -29.49 -5.95
C SER A 426 -11.41 -30.09 -7.33
N GLY A 427 -11.53 -29.24 -8.36
CA GLY A 427 -11.77 -29.68 -9.74
C GLY A 427 -10.54 -30.23 -10.47
N ARG A 428 -9.36 -30.22 -9.84
CA ARG A 428 -8.09 -30.56 -10.49
C ARG A 428 -7.67 -32.01 -10.22
N THR A 429 -7.02 -32.61 -11.21
CA THR A 429 -6.30 -33.87 -11.01
C THR A 429 -5.13 -33.65 -10.05
N VAL A 430 -4.73 -34.71 -9.34
CA VAL A 430 -3.56 -34.67 -8.43
C VAL A 430 -2.33 -34.13 -9.17
N ALA A 431 -2.05 -34.62 -10.39
CA ALA A 431 -0.91 -34.18 -11.19
C ALA A 431 -0.93 -32.68 -11.52
N ASN A 432 -2.08 -32.13 -11.93
CA ASN A 432 -2.20 -30.71 -12.24
C ASN A 432 -2.12 -29.83 -10.99
N ARG A 433 -2.65 -30.33 -9.86
CA ARG A 433 -2.50 -29.67 -8.56
C ARG A 433 -1.03 -29.67 -8.13
N ASP A 434 -0.32 -30.77 -8.34
CA ASP A 434 1.08 -30.89 -7.94
C ASP A 434 2.00 -29.93 -8.70
N LEU A 435 1.81 -29.81 -10.01
CA LEU A 435 2.59 -28.92 -10.88
C LEU A 435 2.45 -27.42 -10.55
N ARG A 436 1.42 -27.04 -9.79
CA ARG A 436 1.10 -25.62 -9.52
C ARG A 436 1.03 -25.32 -8.04
N TRP A 437 0.02 -25.86 -7.36
CA TRP A 437 -0.22 -25.62 -5.95
C TRP A 437 0.84 -26.27 -5.07
N THR A 438 1.11 -27.57 -5.25
CA THR A 438 2.09 -28.28 -4.40
C THR A 438 3.51 -27.74 -4.61
N GLU A 439 3.87 -27.37 -5.85
CA GLU A 439 5.14 -26.71 -6.13
C GLU A 439 5.24 -25.31 -5.50
N TRP A 440 4.15 -24.52 -5.52
CA TRP A 440 4.10 -23.24 -4.82
C TRP A 440 4.22 -23.43 -3.28
N LEU A 441 3.56 -24.43 -2.71
CA LEU A 441 3.73 -24.79 -1.29
C LEU A 441 5.18 -25.17 -0.96
N ARG A 442 5.84 -25.93 -1.86
CA ARG A 442 7.25 -26.33 -1.69
C ARG A 442 8.17 -25.11 -1.68
N ALA A 443 7.97 -24.18 -2.61
CA ALA A 443 8.75 -22.95 -2.71
C ALA A 443 8.56 -22.04 -1.46
N ASN A 444 7.36 -22.04 -0.88
CA ASN A 444 6.98 -21.19 0.25
C ASN A 444 6.91 -21.92 1.60
N SER A 445 7.50 -23.12 1.71
CA SER A 445 7.28 -24.00 2.86
C SER A 445 7.67 -23.38 4.21
N ARG A 446 8.73 -22.56 4.24
CA ARG A 446 9.15 -21.86 5.46
C ARG A 446 8.08 -20.88 5.94
N LEU A 447 7.65 -19.96 5.06
CA LEU A 447 6.60 -18.98 5.35
C LEU A 447 5.32 -19.67 5.85
N LEU A 448 4.90 -20.74 5.16
CA LEU A 448 3.66 -21.45 5.48
C LEU A 448 3.75 -22.25 6.79
N ARG A 449 4.94 -22.73 7.18
CA ARG A 449 5.17 -23.36 8.48
C ARG A 449 5.08 -22.34 9.61
N GLU A 450 5.65 -21.15 9.40
CA GLU A 450 5.59 -20.04 10.36
C GLU A 450 4.13 -19.59 10.55
N ASP A 451 3.37 -19.41 9.45
CA ASP A 451 1.92 -19.13 9.47
C ASP A 451 1.12 -20.21 10.23
N ALA A 452 1.29 -21.49 9.88
CA ALA A 452 0.61 -22.58 10.57
C ALA A 452 0.96 -22.63 12.07
N GLY A 453 2.21 -22.32 12.44
CA GLY A 453 2.66 -22.23 13.83
C GLY A 453 2.02 -21.06 14.60
N ALA A 454 1.87 -19.91 13.95
CA ALA A 454 1.18 -18.74 14.52
C ALA A 454 -0.30 -19.05 14.73
N LEU A 455 -0.99 -19.58 13.72
CA LEU A 455 -2.40 -20.01 13.82
C LEU A 455 -2.62 -21.04 14.92
N ARG A 456 -1.74 -22.05 15.02
CA ARG A 456 -1.77 -23.03 16.10
C ARG A 456 -1.72 -22.37 17.47
N SER A 457 -0.78 -21.43 17.66
CA SER A 457 -0.55 -20.78 18.95
C SER A 457 -1.72 -19.86 19.31
N GLY A 458 -2.25 -19.10 18.34
CA GLY A 458 -3.43 -18.26 18.52
C GLY A 458 -4.67 -19.07 18.87
N TRP A 459 -4.99 -20.10 18.07
CA TRP A 459 -6.14 -20.98 18.32
C TRP A 459 -6.03 -21.79 19.61
N GLN A 460 -4.82 -22.08 20.09
CA GLN A 460 -4.63 -22.67 21.41
C GLN A 460 -4.92 -21.68 22.55
N ALA A 461 -4.55 -20.41 22.37
CA ALA A 461 -4.67 -19.38 23.40
C ALA A 461 -6.10 -18.86 23.57
N THR A 462 -6.85 -18.71 22.48
CA THR A 462 -8.20 -18.14 22.48
C THR A 462 -9.23 -19.17 22.02
N PRO A 463 -10.37 -19.34 22.72
CA PRO A 463 -11.42 -20.28 22.32
C PRO A 463 -12.28 -19.77 21.16
N ASP A 464 -12.40 -18.46 20.97
CA ASP A 464 -13.29 -17.90 19.95
C ASP A 464 -12.83 -18.23 18.53
N ARG A 465 -13.79 -18.49 17.63
CA ARG A 465 -13.53 -18.77 16.21
C ARG A 465 -14.37 -17.85 15.35
N SER A 466 -13.67 -17.09 14.52
CA SER A 466 -14.28 -16.19 13.54
C SER A 466 -14.55 -16.91 12.21
N ASP A 467 -15.33 -16.28 11.34
CA ASP A 467 -15.46 -16.75 9.95
C ASP A 467 -14.11 -16.74 9.20
N ALA A 468 -13.20 -15.82 9.57
CA ALA A 468 -11.83 -15.80 9.05
C ALA A 468 -11.04 -17.05 9.47
N ASP A 469 -11.27 -17.58 10.68
CA ASP A 469 -10.62 -18.81 11.14
C ASP A 469 -11.13 -20.04 10.40
N GLN A 470 -12.42 -20.10 10.07
CA GLN A 470 -12.97 -21.16 9.21
C GLN A 470 -12.31 -21.15 7.82
N LEU A 471 -12.05 -19.97 7.26
CA LEU A 471 -11.33 -19.83 6.01
C LEU A 471 -9.86 -20.25 6.12
N ARG A 472 -9.17 -19.86 7.20
CA ARG A 472 -7.80 -20.30 7.49
C ARG A 472 -7.70 -21.81 7.69
N ALA A 473 -8.67 -22.43 8.34
CA ALA A 473 -8.74 -23.89 8.47
C ALA A 473 -8.87 -24.57 7.10
N ARG A 474 -9.73 -24.04 6.21
CA ARG A 474 -9.84 -24.53 4.82
C ARG A 474 -8.55 -24.34 4.03
N TRP A 475 -7.84 -23.22 4.23
CA TRP A 475 -6.52 -23.00 3.65
C TRP A 475 -5.53 -24.07 4.13
N LEU A 476 -5.44 -24.30 5.44
CA LEU A 476 -4.57 -25.32 6.04
C LEU A 476 -4.90 -26.73 5.53
N MET A 477 -6.17 -27.07 5.32
CA MET A 477 -6.55 -28.34 4.68
C MET A 477 -5.85 -28.51 3.33
N TRP A 478 -5.82 -27.49 2.47
CA TRP A 478 -5.13 -27.55 1.18
C TRP A 478 -3.61 -27.58 1.29
N THR A 479 -3.02 -27.06 2.37
CA THR A 479 -1.57 -27.21 2.61
C THR A 479 -1.14 -28.67 2.83
N LEU A 480 -2.08 -29.57 3.14
CA LEU A 480 -1.81 -30.99 3.40
C LEU A 480 -1.40 -31.78 2.16
N THR A 481 -1.57 -31.21 0.95
CA THR A 481 -1.02 -31.79 -0.29
C THR A 481 0.50 -31.62 -0.39
N SER A 482 1.12 -30.84 0.52
CA SER A 482 2.56 -30.59 0.49
C SER A 482 3.39 -31.88 0.62
N THR A 483 4.46 -31.96 -0.15
CA THR A 483 5.49 -33.00 0.03
C THR A 483 6.36 -32.77 1.26
N ASP A 484 6.30 -31.58 1.86
CA ASP A 484 7.02 -31.22 3.06
C ASP A 484 6.34 -31.78 4.32
N ARG A 485 7.00 -32.72 5.00
CA ARG A 485 6.47 -33.35 6.23
C ARG A 485 6.29 -32.34 7.37
N GLY A 486 7.20 -31.40 7.54
CA GLY A 486 7.14 -30.42 8.63
C GLY A 486 5.96 -29.46 8.47
N LEU A 487 5.66 -29.03 7.24
CA LEU A 487 4.49 -28.23 6.93
C LEU A 487 3.21 -28.99 7.19
N ARG A 488 3.12 -30.25 6.72
CA ARG A 488 1.95 -31.09 6.98
C ARG A 488 1.70 -31.33 8.47
N ASP A 489 2.75 -31.58 9.25
CA ASP A 489 2.64 -31.78 10.69
C ASP A 489 2.19 -30.48 11.40
N ALA A 490 2.72 -29.32 11.00
CA ALA A 490 2.30 -28.02 11.52
C ALA A 490 0.83 -27.72 11.20
N ALA A 491 0.41 -27.91 9.94
CA ALA A 491 -0.97 -27.70 9.51
C ALA A 491 -1.95 -28.64 10.21
N SER A 492 -1.61 -29.94 10.32
CA SER A 492 -2.43 -30.92 11.05
C SER A 492 -2.60 -30.53 12.52
N SER A 493 -1.51 -30.07 13.16
CA SER A 493 -1.54 -29.61 14.55
C SER A 493 -2.40 -28.36 14.74
N ALA A 494 -2.31 -27.39 13.83
CA ALA A 494 -3.15 -26.20 13.84
C ALA A 494 -4.64 -26.56 13.67
N LEU A 495 -4.99 -27.42 12.71
CA LEU A 495 -6.36 -27.91 12.51
C LEU A 495 -6.94 -28.60 13.75
N TYR A 496 -6.12 -29.36 14.48
CA TYR A 496 -6.53 -29.92 15.77
C TYR A 496 -6.93 -28.82 16.77
N TRP A 497 -6.11 -27.78 16.94
CA TRP A 497 -6.43 -26.67 17.86
C TRP A 497 -7.60 -25.80 17.38
N PHE A 498 -7.80 -25.65 16.08
CA PHE A 498 -9.01 -25.07 15.51
C PHE A 498 -10.24 -25.85 16.01
N GLY A 499 -10.27 -27.16 15.76
CA GLY A 499 -11.41 -28.01 16.08
C GLY A 499 -11.63 -28.28 17.57
N ARG A 500 -10.63 -28.07 18.42
CA ARG A 500 -10.79 -28.14 19.89
C ARG A 500 -11.81 -27.14 20.42
N HIS A 501 -12.05 -26.04 19.71
CA HIS A 501 -12.99 -25.00 20.10
C HIS A 501 -14.15 -24.79 19.11
N ASP A 502 -14.02 -25.24 17.86
CA ASP A 502 -15.14 -25.29 16.89
C ASP A 502 -15.26 -26.67 16.24
N ILE A 503 -15.90 -27.57 17.00
CA ILE A 503 -16.01 -28.99 16.71
C ILE A 503 -16.88 -29.24 15.48
N GLU A 504 -18.01 -28.56 15.37
CA GLU A 504 -18.96 -28.74 14.26
C GLU A 504 -18.30 -28.37 12.93
N LYS A 505 -17.59 -27.24 12.87
CA LYS A 505 -16.88 -26.84 11.65
C LYS A 505 -15.71 -27.76 11.35
N MET A 506 -14.99 -28.26 12.35
CA MET A 506 -13.94 -29.26 12.14
C MET A 506 -14.48 -30.56 11.55
N PHE A 507 -15.63 -31.05 12.04
CA PHE A 507 -16.27 -32.25 11.51
C PHE A 507 -16.80 -32.04 10.09
N SER A 508 -17.40 -30.88 9.80
CA SER A 508 -17.79 -30.53 8.43
C SER A 508 -16.58 -30.52 7.50
N LEU A 509 -15.49 -29.86 7.89
CA LEU A 509 -14.25 -29.80 7.12
C LEU A 509 -13.65 -31.19 6.89
N ALA A 510 -13.71 -32.08 7.88
CA ALA A 510 -13.26 -33.46 7.75
C ALA A 510 -14.10 -34.27 6.75
N LEU A 511 -15.43 -34.10 6.75
CA LEU A 511 -16.31 -34.76 5.78
C LEU A 511 -16.08 -34.25 4.36
N GLU A 512 -15.87 -32.94 4.20
CA GLU A 512 -15.52 -32.34 2.91
C GLU A 512 -14.16 -32.84 2.40
N ALA A 513 -13.16 -32.95 3.29
CA ALA A 513 -11.82 -33.41 2.94
C ALA A 513 -11.78 -34.85 2.40
N ILE A 514 -12.73 -35.71 2.80
CA ILE A 514 -12.82 -37.10 2.30
C ILE A 514 -13.13 -37.14 0.80
N ALA A 515 -13.88 -36.16 0.28
CA ALA A 515 -14.26 -36.11 -1.13
C ALA A 515 -13.12 -35.61 -2.04
N ILE A 516 -12.02 -35.10 -1.47
CA ILE A 516 -10.87 -34.63 -2.24
C ILE A 516 -10.13 -35.83 -2.82
N ASN A 517 -9.78 -35.76 -4.11
CA ASN A 517 -9.10 -36.82 -4.85
C ASN A 517 -7.61 -37.05 -4.45
N ASP A 518 -7.22 -36.67 -3.24
CA ASP A 518 -5.89 -36.84 -2.66
C ASP A 518 -6.01 -37.43 -1.25
N PRO A 519 -5.62 -38.71 -1.08
CA PRO A 519 -5.74 -39.41 0.18
C PRO A 519 -5.01 -38.72 1.34
N TYR A 520 -3.93 -37.97 1.10
CA TYR A 520 -3.18 -37.30 2.18
C TYR A 520 -3.99 -36.21 2.86
N VAL A 521 -4.85 -35.51 2.11
CA VAL A 521 -5.71 -34.45 2.66
C VAL A 521 -6.74 -35.07 3.60
N GLY A 522 -7.54 -36.02 3.08
CA GLY A 522 -8.54 -36.72 3.88
C GLY A 522 -7.93 -37.42 5.11
N GLU A 523 -6.80 -38.12 4.94
CA GLU A 523 -6.09 -38.78 6.05
C GLU A 523 -5.73 -37.81 7.17
N ARG A 524 -5.09 -36.68 6.86
CA ARG A 524 -4.57 -35.76 7.87
C ARG A 524 -5.65 -34.92 8.54
N VAL A 525 -6.71 -34.54 7.81
CA VAL A 525 -7.86 -33.87 8.42
C VAL A 525 -8.62 -34.84 9.35
N LEU A 526 -8.76 -36.11 8.96
CA LEU A 526 -9.34 -37.14 9.83
C LEU A 526 -8.49 -37.41 11.07
N ALA A 527 -7.16 -37.37 10.95
CA ALA A 527 -6.26 -37.47 12.10
C ALA A 527 -6.50 -36.33 13.11
N ALA A 528 -6.63 -35.09 12.62
CA ALA A 528 -6.93 -33.93 13.47
C ALA A 528 -8.31 -34.05 14.13
N ALA A 529 -9.34 -34.44 13.37
CA ALA A 529 -10.70 -34.66 13.89
C ALA A 529 -10.74 -35.78 14.94
N TYR A 530 -10.04 -36.89 14.70
CA TYR A 530 -9.89 -37.98 15.69
C TYR A 530 -9.19 -37.50 16.96
N GLY A 531 -8.18 -36.63 16.85
CA GLY A 531 -7.57 -35.96 18.00
C GLY A 531 -8.57 -35.12 18.79
N VAL A 532 -9.42 -34.34 18.11
CA VAL A 532 -10.48 -33.55 18.74
C VAL A 532 -11.49 -34.44 19.46
N VAL A 533 -11.90 -35.55 18.86
CA VAL A 533 -12.80 -36.54 19.48
C VAL A 533 -12.17 -37.12 20.74
N THR A 534 -10.94 -37.63 20.64
CA THR A 534 -10.25 -38.29 21.76
C THR A 534 -9.92 -37.34 22.91
N ALA A 535 -9.93 -36.03 22.67
CA ALA A 535 -9.83 -35.03 23.72
C ALA A 535 -11.10 -34.86 24.57
N LYS A 536 -12.24 -35.39 24.14
CA LYS A 536 -13.55 -35.26 24.82
C LYS A 536 -13.91 -36.49 25.68
N GLN A 537 -12.92 -37.17 26.27
CA GLN A 537 -13.12 -38.36 27.12
C GLN A 537 -14.01 -38.08 28.34
N LEU A 538 -13.91 -36.87 28.90
CA LEU A 538 -14.85 -36.42 29.92
C LEU A 538 -16.18 -36.10 29.24
N HIS A 539 -17.23 -36.77 29.70
CA HIS A 539 -18.55 -36.68 29.09
C HIS A 539 -19.08 -35.24 29.10
N ASP A 540 -19.31 -34.70 27.90
CA ASP A 540 -19.83 -33.38 27.62
C ASP A 540 -21.15 -33.53 26.83
N PRO A 541 -22.32 -33.31 27.44
CA PRO A 541 -23.61 -33.47 26.75
C PRO A 541 -23.72 -32.63 25.47
N ALA A 542 -23.03 -31.48 25.39
CA ALA A 542 -23.04 -30.62 24.21
C ALA A 542 -22.24 -31.21 23.03
N PHE A 543 -21.33 -32.16 23.29
CA PHE A 543 -20.52 -32.81 22.25
C PHE A 543 -21.24 -33.96 21.52
N GLY A 544 -22.22 -34.59 22.18
CA GLY A 544 -22.95 -35.74 21.62
C GLY A 544 -23.60 -35.46 20.25
N PRO A 545 -24.41 -34.39 20.08
CA PRO A 545 -25.10 -34.13 18.82
C PRO A 545 -24.16 -33.84 17.62
N PRO A 546 -23.10 -33.00 17.75
CA PRO A 546 -22.09 -32.85 16.71
C PRO A 546 -21.42 -34.18 16.34
N LEU A 547 -21.04 -34.99 17.34
CA LEU A 547 -20.44 -36.31 17.12
C LEU A 547 -21.39 -37.24 16.37
N ALA A 548 -22.68 -37.28 16.74
CA ALA A 548 -23.67 -38.12 16.08
C ALA A 548 -23.84 -37.79 14.59
N THR A 549 -23.84 -36.51 14.25
CA THR A 549 -23.89 -36.04 12.85
C THR A 549 -22.62 -36.44 12.10
N TYR A 550 -21.45 -36.29 12.73
CA TYR A 550 -20.19 -36.69 12.13
C TYR A 550 -20.09 -38.21 11.88
N LEU A 551 -20.48 -39.03 12.85
CA LEU A 551 -20.50 -40.49 12.73
C LEU A 551 -21.44 -40.99 11.61
N ARG A 552 -22.59 -40.33 11.41
CA ARG A 552 -23.46 -40.62 10.26
C ARG A 552 -22.74 -40.35 8.95
N GLY A 553 -22.12 -39.18 8.82
CA GLY A 553 -21.35 -38.82 7.62
C GLY A 553 -20.17 -39.76 7.36
N LEU A 554 -19.43 -40.18 8.40
CA LEU A 554 -18.37 -41.19 8.26
C LEU A 554 -18.92 -42.56 7.84
N GLY A 555 -20.09 -42.92 8.36
CA GLY A 555 -20.83 -44.11 7.98
C GLY A 555 -21.17 -44.12 6.49
N ASP A 556 -21.83 -43.06 6.04
CA ASP A 556 -22.22 -42.88 4.63
C ASP A 556 -20.99 -42.86 3.70
N ALA A 557 -19.88 -42.28 4.16
CA ALA A 557 -18.65 -42.20 3.38
C ALA A 557 -17.93 -43.55 3.24
N PHE A 558 -17.82 -44.35 4.30
CA PHE A 558 -16.89 -45.49 4.34
C PHE A 558 -17.52 -46.86 4.61
N ILE A 559 -18.74 -46.93 5.12
CA ILE A 559 -19.33 -48.16 5.67
C ILE A 559 -20.48 -48.66 4.80
N GLY A 560 -20.47 -49.97 4.49
CA GLY A 560 -21.56 -50.64 3.80
C GLY A 560 -21.42 -50.62 2.27
N SER A 561 -22.36 -51.31 1.60
CA SER A 561 -22.33 -51.48 0.14
C SER A 561 -22.66 -50.21 -0.65
N SER A 562 -23.21 -49.18 0.02
CA SER A 562 -23.56 -47.87 -0.56
C SER A 562 -22.59 -46.76 -0.17
N ALA A 563 -21.40 -47.09 0.34
CA ALA A 563 -20.40 -46.12 0.75
C ALA A 563 -20.01 -45.19 -0.40
N THR A 564 -20.00 -43.88 -0.17
CA THR A 564 -19.70 -42.90 -1.23
C THR A 564 -18.20 -42.79 -1.54
N ASN A 565 -17.33 -43.09 -0.57
CA ASN A 565 -15.87 -42.96 -0.66
C ASN A 565 -15.16 -44.18 -0.03
N PRO A 566 -15.40 -45.42 -0.50
CA PRO A 566 -14.77 -46.61 0.08
C PRO A 566 -13.24 -46.52 -0.01
N THR A 567 -12.55 -46.94 1.04
CA THR A 567 -11.09 -46.81 1.13
C THR A 567 -10.41 -48.03 1.72
N PHE A 568 -9.24 -48.37 1.17
CA PHE A 568 -8.31 -49.35 1.74
C PHE A 568 -7.19 -48.69 2.55
N HIS A 569 -7.21 -47.37 2.68
CA HIS A 569 -6.16 -46.61 3.35
C HIS A 569 -6.12 -46.92 4.85
N ALA A 570 -5.04 -47.53 5.32
CA ALA A 570 -4.94 -48.06 6.68
C ALA A 570 -5.14 -46.99 7.77
N LEU A 571 -4.53 -45.81 7.62
CA LEU A 571 -4.65 -44.73 8.60
C LEU A 571 -6.06 -44.12 8.65
N ILE A 572 -6.69 -43.84 7.50
CA ILE A 572 -8.09 -43.39 7.45
C ILE A 572 -8.99 -44.39 8.17
N ARG A 573 -8.87 -45.69 7.87
CA ARG A 573 -9.65 -46.74 8.53
C ARG A 573 -9.40 -46.75 10.05
N HIS A 574 -8.15 -46.58 10.48
CA HIS A 574 -7.81 -46.50 11.90
C HIS A 574 -8.50 -45.32 12.60
N TYR A 575 -8.43 -44.11 12.03
CA TYR A 575 -9.07 -42.92 12.63
C TYR A 575 -10.60 -43.03 12.65
N VAL A 576 -11.20 -43.56 11.58
CA VAL A 576 -12.66 -43.77 11.50
C VAL A 576 -13.10 -44.82 12.52
N SER A 577 -12.50 -46.01 12.52
CA SER A 577 -12.83 -47.06 13.49
C SER A 577 -12.60 -46.60 14.93
N GLY A 578 -11.49 -45.91 15.20
CA GLY A 578 -11.19 -45.34 16.51
C GLY A 578 -12.23 -44.31 16.96
N THR A 579 -12.76 -43.50 16.04
CA THR A 579 -13.83 -42.53 16.33
C THR A 579 -15.13 -43.23 16.73
N PHE A 580 -15.50 -44.32 16.03
CA PHE A 580 -16.66 -45.15 16.41
C PHE A 580 -16.45 -45.88 17.74
N GLU A 581 -15.27 -46.45 17.98
CA GLU A 581 -14.93 -47.11 19.25
C GLU A 581 -14.99 -46.14 20.43
N PHE A 582 -14.47 -44.92 20.24
CA PHE A 582 -14.57 -43.85 21.21
C PHE A 582 -16.03 -43.52 21.54
N ALA A 583 -16.87 -43.30 20.53
CA ALA A 583 -18.28 -42.98 20.70
C ALA A 583 -19.03 -44.10 21.45
N ARG A 584 -18.81 -45.37 21.10
CA ARG A 584 -19.41 -46.51 21.81
C ARG A 584 -19.03 -46.56 23.29
N ARG A 585 -17.84 -46.10 23.65
CA ARG A 585 -17.35 -46.12 25.03
C ARG A 585 -17.85 -44.93 25.86
N PHE A 586 -17.90 -43.74 25.26
CA PHE A 586 -18.12 -42.49 26.02
C PHE A 586 -19.41 -41.75 25.64
N TYR A 587 -19.99 -41.99 24.46
CA TYR A 587 -21.16 -41.29 23.92
C TYR A 587 -22.08 -42.26 23.15
N GLN A 588 -22.63 -43.25 23.85
CA GLN A 588 -23.41 -44.34 23.23
C GLN A 588 -24.58 -43.85 22.38
N ASP A 589 -25.27 -42.80 22.84
CA ASP A 589 -26.42 -42.21 22.16
C ASP A 589 -26.06 -41.54 20.82
N ALA A 590 -24.78 -41.26 20.57
CA ALA A 590 -24.32 -40.66 19.32
C ALA A 590 -24.10 -41.69 18.20
N VAL A 591 -23.99 -42.98 18.52
CA VAL A 591 -23.69 -44.04 17.54
C VAL A 591 -24.93 -44.35 16.69
N PRO A 592 -24.87 -44.23 15.35
CA PRO A 592 -26.01 -44.53 14.49
C PRO A 592 -26.48 -45.99 14.59
N ALA A 593 -27.80 -46.21 14.61
CA ALA A 593 -28.38 -47.55 14.65
C ALA A 593 -28.05 -48.35 13.37
N GLY A 594 -27.64 -49.62 13.53
CA GLY A 594 -27.44 -50.56 12.42
C GLY A 594 -26.05 -50.59 11.79
N GLN A 595 -25.06 -49.84 12.29
CA GLN A 595 -23.68 -49.96 11.80
C GLN A 595 -22.96 -51.19 12.38
N PRO A 596 -22.21 -51.95 11.55
CA PRO A 596 -21.61 -53.21 11.95
C PRO A 596 -20.62 -53.06 13.11
N CYS A 597 -20.71 -54.00 14.04
CA CYS A 597 -19.73 -54.23 15.10
C CYS A 597 -18.54 -55.03 14.54
N ARG A 598 -17.78 -54.46 13.60
CA ARG A 598 -16.37 -54.77 13.23
C ARG A 598 -16.08 -54.40 11.78
#